data_AF-A0A7K3XNA1-F1
#
_entry.id   AF-A0A7K3XNA1-F1
#
_cell.length_a   1.000
_cell.length_b   1.000
_cell.length_c   1.000
_cell.angle_alpha   90.00
_cell.angle_beta   90.00
_cell.angle_gamma   90.00
#
_symmetry.space_group_name_H-M   'P 1'
#
loop_
_entity.id
_entity.type
_entity.pdbx_description
1 polymer ?
#
loop_
_entity_poly.entity_id
_entity_poly.type
_entity_poly.pdbx_seq_one_letter_code
_entity_poly.pdbx_strand_id
1 'polypeptide(L)'
;MSIISKIYRDEVELRYRLYPEGYTCNVNLADYAGFEAKKMYLLRASEFNNSAIAIYDLHQKVYLGLRTDFYKSSESIFYAEVNNRTEPLWFLPFLTKKDRFFVYDSILSVFDYLNLKQYSERMNYKLILDLVMAHPNGSFCRMMLKMMLAELDRDGKLWLMLGNVNVTLLKKADDRPPQHQLMNINTRKGVFFEHSANCQPLTSITLDSIPISQKIKNATKSPRHQDSQRNEY
;
A
#
# COMPACT_ATOMS: atom_id res chain seq x y z
N MET A 1 -30.86 3.24 2.29
CA MET A 1 -29.89 3.86 1.36
C MET A 1 -30.65 4.68 0.34
N SER A 2 -30.26 5.94 0.10
CA SER A 2 -30.90 6.81 -0.90
C SER A 2 -30.47 6.41 -2.32
N ILE A 3 -31.36 6.57 -3.31
CA ILE A 3 -31.06 6.33 -4.74
C ILE A 3 -29.83 7.15 -5.18
N ILE A 4 -29.71 8.39 -4.70
CA ILE A 4 -28.58 9.29 -4.97
C ILE A 4 -27.26 8.68 -4.49
N SER A 5 -27.26 8.07 -3.30
CA SER A 5 -26.07 7.41 -2.74
C SER A 5 -25.66 6.14 -3.49
N LYS A 6 -26.57 5.52 -4.24
CA LYS A 6 -26.27 4.34 -5.07
C LYS A 6 -25.69 4.76 -6.41
N ILE A 7 -26.30 5.74 -7.07
CA ILE A 7 -25.84 6.28 -8.37
C ILE A 7 -24.40 6.78 -8.25
N TYR A 8 -24.09 7.57 -7.23
CA TYR A 8 -22.73 8.07 -7.01
C TYR A 8 -21.69 6.95 -6.80
N ARG A 9 -22.07 5.87 -6.10
CA ARG A 9 -21.18 4.73 -5.90
C ARG A 9 -20.86 4.00 -7.21
N ASP A 10 -21.90 3.77 -8.01
CA ASP A 10 -21.76 3.08 -9.29
C ASP A 10 -20.94 3.95 -10.27
N GLU A 11 -21.08 5.28 -10.23
CA GLU A 11 -20.27 6.24 -11.00
C GLU A 11 -18.79 6.21 -10.63
N VAL A 12 -18.45 6.25 -9.33
CA VAL A 12 -17.07 6.19 -8.84
C VAL A 12 -16.40 4.89 -9.26
N GLU A 13 -17.09 3.76 -9.12
CA GLU A 13 -16.56 2.46 -9.52
C GLU A 13 -16.36 2.38 -11.03
N LEU A 14 -17.31 2.89 -11.82
CA LEU A 14 -17.17 2.97 -13.28
C LEU A 14 -15.99 3.85 -13.70
N ARG A 15 -15.88 5.05 -13.10
CA ARG A 15 -14.78 5.98 -13.37
C ARG A 15 -13.43 5.36 -13.04
N TYR A 16 -13.32 4.67 -11.91
CA TYR A 16 -12.09 3.96 -11.55
C TYR A 16 -11.73 2.88 -12.57
N ARG A 17 -12.70 2.09 -13.05
CA ARG A 17 -12.46 1.03 -14.05
C ARG A 17 -12.04 1.59 -15.41
N LEU A 18 -12.61 2.71 -15.83
CA LEU A 18 -12.32 3.33 -17.13
C LEU A 18 -11.03 4.14 -17.11
N TYR A 19 -10.60 4.64 -15.95
CA TYR A 19 -9.43 5.52 -15.82
C TYR A 19 -8.15 4.94 -16.47
N PRO A 20 -7.80 3.65 -16.29
CA PRO A 20 -6.59 3.07 -16.88
C PRO A 20 -6.68 2.84 -18.40
N GLU A 21 -7.88 2.75 -19.00
CA GLU A 21 -8.03 2.32 -20.40
C GLU A 21 -7.49 3.36 -21.39
N GLY A 22 -7.61 4.65 -21.09
CA GLY A 22 -7.08 5.75 -21.91
C GLY A 22 -5.76 6.34 -21.43
N TYR A 23 -5.18 5.83 -20.34
CA TYR A 23 -4.00 6.43 -19.74
C TYR A 23 -2.72 6.08 -20.51
N THR A 24 -2.02 7.10 -21.01
CA THR A 24 -0.76 6.95 -21.75
C THR A 24 0.26 7.97 -21.26
N CYS A 25 1.53 7.56 -21.26
CA CYS A 25 2.67 8.37 -20.82
C CYS A 25 3.62 8.62 -22.00
N ASN A 26 4.24 9.79 -22.03
CA ASN A 26 5.34 10.13 -22.92
C ASN A 26 6.67 9.64 -22.33
N VAL A 27 6.97 8.37 -22.55
CA VAL A 27 8.18 7.69 -22.06
C VAL A 27 8.80 6.81 -23.13
N ASN A 28 10.12 6.61 -23.05
CA ASN A 28 10.86 5.68 -23.90
C ASN A 28 11.86 4.84 -23.10
N LEU A 29 12.56 3.94 -23.79
CA LEU A 29 13.51 3.00 -23.15
C LEU A 29 14.60 3.69 -22.32
N ALA A 30 15.03 4.89 -22.68
CA ALA A 30 16.04 5.63 -21.92
C ALA A 30 15.49 6.08 -20.55
N ASP A 31 14.20 6.42 -20.46
CA ASP A 31 13.57 6.78 -19.20
C ASP A 31 13.53 5.57 -18.26
N TYR A 32 13.16 4.39 -18.77
CA TYR A 32 13.21 3.13 -17.99
C TYR A 32 14.62 2.81 -17.50
N ALA A 33 15.62 2.94 -18.39
CA ALA A 33 17.01 2.73 -18.03
C ALA A 33 17.48 3.71 -16.94
N GLY A 34 17.04 4.97 -17.00
CA GLY A 34 17.32 5.98 -15.97
C GLY A 34 16.72 5.65 -14.59
N PHE A 35 15.59 4.93 -14.56
CA PHE A 35 14.96 4.52 -13.31
C PHE A 35 15.58 3.28 -12.67
N GLU A 36 16.36 2.47 -13.40
CA GLU A 36 16.81 1.15 -12.95
C GLU A 36 17.60 1.19 -11.64
N ALA A 37 18.51 2.15 -11.47
CA ALA A 37 19.29 2.29 -10.23
C ALA A 37 18.37 2.63 -9.03
N LYS A 38 17.38 3.49 -9.23
CA LYS A 38 16.40 3.86 -8.20
C LYS A 38 15.48 2.68 -7.87
N LYS A 39 15.05 1.92 -8.88
CA LYS A 39 14.29 0.67 -8.70
C LYS A 39 15.03 -0.29 -7.77
N MET A 40 16.30 -0.55 -8.06
CA MET A 40 17.13 -1.44 -7.25
C MET A 40 17.32 -0.92 -5.82
N TYR A 41 17.52 0.39 -5.66
CA TYR A 41 17.59 1.01 -4.33
C TYR A 41 16.29 0.83 -3.54
N LEU A 42 15.13 1.09 -4.16
CA LEU A 42 13.82 0.93 -3.52
C LEU A 42 13.58 -0.52 -3.07
N LEU A 43 13.86 -1.48 -3.96
CA LEU A 43 13.77 -2.91 -3.66
C LEU A 43 14.70 -3.27 -2.50
N ARG A 44 15.95 -2.78 -2.50
CA ARG A 44 16.91 -3.04 -1.42
C ARG A 44 16.48 -2.42 -0.09
N ALA A 45 15.96 -1.20 -0.11
CA ALA A 45 15.47 -0.51 1.08
C ALA A 45 14.26 -1.24 1.70
N SER A 46 13.41 -1.86 0.89
CA SER A 46 12.34 -2.71 1.39
C SER A 46 12.87 -3.95 2.15
N GLU A 47 14.07 -4.44 1.82
CA GLU A 47 14.68 -5.60 2.50
C GLU A 47 15.05 -5.24 3.91
N PHE A 48 15.72 -4.12 4.05
CA PHE A 48 16.12 -3.59 5.33
C PHE A 48 14.91 -3.31 6.24
N ASN A 49 13.84 -2.77 5.67
CA ASN A 49 12.64 -2.38 6.41
C ASN A 49 11.64 -3.52 6.62
N ASN A 50 11.92 -4.72 6.12
CA ASN A 50 10.99 -5.86 6.15
C ASN A 50 9.58 -5.47 5.67
N SER A 51 9.51 -4.76 4.54
CA SER A 51 8.27 -4.24 4.00
C SER A 51 8.01 -4.76 2.60
N ALA A 52 6.73 -4.95 2.25
CA ALA A 52 6.36 -5.27 0.88
C ALA A 52 6.30 -3.98 0.06
N ILE A 53 6.89 -3.99 -1.14
CA ILE A 53 6.80 -2.88 -2.08
C ILE A 53 6.44 -3.37 -3.47
N ALA A 54 5.78 -2.50 -4.23
CA ALA A 54 5.48 -2.71 -5.63
C ALA A 54 5.73 -1.41 -6.40
N ILE A 55 6.34 -1.53 -7.57
CA ILE A 55 6.52 -0.43 -8.52
C ILE A 55 5.69 -0.79 -9.74
N TYR A 56 4.61 -0.04 -9.94
CA TYR A 56 3.64 -0.26 -10.99
C TYR A 56 3.79 0.79 -12.08
N ASP A 57 3.85 0.34 -13.32
CA ASP A 57 3.91 1.16 -14.51
C ASP A 57 2.50 1.46 -15.02
N LEU A 58 2.08 2.72 -14.96
CA LEU A 58 0.77 3.16 -15.44
C LEU A 58 0.69 3.16 -16.98
N HIS A 59 1.83 3.23 -17.69
CA HIS A 59 1.89 3.18 -19.13
C HIS A 59 1.73 1.76 -19.67
N GLN A 60 2.55 0.83 -19.18
CA GLN A 60 2.54 -0.57 -19.63
C GLN A 60 1.53 -1.46 -18.88
N LYS A 61 1.00 -0.98 -17.74
CA LYS A 61 0.06 -1.70 -16.87
C LYS A 61 0.66 -3.00 -16.32
N VAL A 62 1.93 -2.92 -15.91
CA VAL A 62 2.70 -4.05 -15.37
C VAL A 62 3.50 -3.62 -14.15
N TYR A 63 3.88 -4.59 -13.31
CA TYR A 63 4.86 -4.35 -12.26
C TYR A 63 6.28 -4.38 -12.83
N LEU A 64 7.03 -3.30 -12.62
CA LEU A 64 8.47 -3.25 -12.95
C LEU A 64 9.34 -3.83 -11.84
N GLY A 65 8.82 -3.82 -10.61
CA GLY A 65 9.47 -4.38 -9.45
C GLY A 65 8.41 -4.75 -8.42
N LEU A 66 8.48 -5.98 -7.92
CA LEU A 66 7.60 -6.47 -6.88
C LEU A 66 8.45 -7.17 -5.84
N ARG A 67 8.27 -6.78 -4.59
CA ARG A 67 8.85 -7.49 -3.45
C ARG A 67 7.79 -7.69 -2.40
N THR A 68 7.49 -8.95 -2.15
CA THR A 68 6.36 -9.38 -1.35
C THR A 68 6.82 -10.26 -0.20
N ASP A 69 8.04 -10.04 0.30
CA ASP A 69 8.64 -10.83 1.38
C ASP A 69 7.94 -10.57 2.74
N PHE A 70 6.62 -10.72 2.79
CA PHE A 70 5.83 -11.13 3.94
C PHE A 70 6.39 -12.49 4.36
N TYR A 71 7.40 -12.51 5.23
CA TYR A 71 8.14 -13.71 5.61
C TYR A 71 7.24 -14.95 5.83
N LYS A 72 7.48 -16.02 5.05
CA LYS A 72 7.59 -17.48 5.38
C LYS A 72 6.67 -18.11 6.44
N SER A 73 5.63 -17.42 6.89
CA SER A 73 4.67 -17.90 7.89
C SER A 73 3.34 -18.17 7.21
N SER A 74 2.46 -18.90 7.89
CA SER A 74 1.11 -19.31 7.48
C SER A 74 0.16 -18.16 7.03
N GLU A 75 0.65 -16.93 6.97
CA GLU A 75 0.04 -15.69 6.46
C GLU A 75 0.14 -15.56 4.91
N SER A 76 0.75 -16.55 4.25
CA SER A 76 1.10 -16.60 2.82
C SER A 76 -0.06 -16.63 1.80
N ILE A 77 -1.33 -16.65 2.21
CA ILE A 77 -2.43 -16.74 1.23
C ILE A 77 -2.49 -15.48 0.36
N PHE A 78 -2.18 -14.31 0.92
CA PHE A 78 -2.06 -13.09 0.11
C PHE A 78 -0.83 -13.09 -0.79
N TYR A 79 0.24 -13.80 -0.43
CA TYR A 79 1.47 -13.89 -1.22
C TYR A 79 1.25 -14.58 -2.58
N ALA A 80 0.55 -15.72 -2.59
CA ALA A 80 0.22 -16.43 -3.82
C ALA A 80 -0.69 -15.59 -4.74
N GLU A 81 -1.63 -14.85 -4.15
CA GLU A 81 -2.53 -13.95 -4.89
C GLU A 81 -1.81 -12.73 -5.46
N VAL A 82 -0.84 -12.14 -4.74
CA VAL A 82 -0.08 -10.98 -5.24
C VAL A 82 0.83 -11.38 -6.41
N ASN A 83 1.52 -12.52 -6.32
CA ASN A 83 2.45 -12.96 -7.36
C ASN A 83 1.75 -13.38 -8.67
N ASN A 84 0.47 -13.74 -8.61
CA ASN A 84 -0.32 -14.15 -9.78
C ASN A 84 -1.19 -13.03 -10.37
N ARG A 85 -1.25 -11.85 -9.74
CA ARG A 85 -2.09 -10.73 -10.20
C ARG A 85 -1.25 -9.64 -10.83
N THR A 86 -1.73 -9.13 -11.96
CA THR A 86 -1.15 -8.00 -12.69
C THR A 86 -1.70 -6.66 -12.21
N GLU A 87 -2.76 -6.65 -11.40
CA GLU A 87 -3.45 -5.42 -10.97
C GLU A 87 -2.85 -4.80 -9.69
N PRO A 88 -2.70 -3.46 -9.63
CA PRO A 88 -2.11 -2.74 -8.50
C PRO A 88 -2.94 -2.81 -7.21
N LEU A 89 -4.25 -3.06 -7.33
CA LEU A 89 -5.18 -3.18 -6.20
C LEU A 89 -5.69 -4.62 -6.02
N TRP A 90 -4.77 -5.58 -6.06
CA TRP A 90 -5.04 -7.02 -5.90
C TRP A 90 -5.89 -7.38 -4.66
N PHE A 91 -5.94 -6.50 -3.65
CA PHE A 91 -6.62 -6.73 -2.39
C PHE A 91 -8.13 -6.41 -2.41
N LEU A 92 -8.64 -5.75 -3.44
CA LEU A 92 -10.05 -5.36 -3.54
C LEU A 92 -11.05 -6.51 -3.34
N PRO A 93 -10.80 -7.74 -3.83
CA PRO A 93 -11.72 -8.87 -3.61
C PRO A 93 -11.92 -9.23 -2.12
N PHE A 94 -10.96 -8.89 -1.25
CA PHE A 94 -11.01 -9.20 0.19
C PHE A 94 -11.71 -8.11 1.02
N LEU A 95 -12.14 -7.02 0.37
CA LEU A 95 -12.86 -5.91 0.98
C LEU A 95 -14.37 -6.07 0.85
N THR A 96 -15.11 -5.49 1.81
CA THR A 96 -16.55 -5.32 1.66
C THR A 96 -16.87 -4.38 0.49
N LYS A 97 -18.10 -4.44 -0.05
CA LYS A 97 -18.52 -3.49 -1.12
C LYS A 97 -18.38 -2.03 -0.67
N LYS A 98 -18.62 -1.73 0.61
CA LYS A 98 -18.48 -0.39 1.18
C LYS A 98 -17.02 0.07 1.16
N ASP A 99 -16.10 -0.79 1.58
CA ASP A 99 -14.68 -0.44 1.68
C ASP A 99 -14.01 -0.39 0.31
N ARG A 100 -14.45 -1.19 -0.67
CA ARG A 100 -14.01 -1.04 -2.07
C ARG A 100 -14.34 0.34 -2.62
N PHE A 101 -15.58 0.79 -2.44
CA PHE A 101 -16.00 2.13 -2.86
C PHE A 101 -15.13 3.21 -2.21
N PHE A 102 -14.85 3.09 -0.91
CA PHE A 102 -13.96 3.98 -0.19
C PHE A 102 -12.56 4.05 -0.83
N VAL A 103 -11.99 2.90 -1.23
CA VAL A 103 -10.67 2.86 -1.89
C VAL A 103 -10.71 3.56 -3.25
N TYR A 104 -11.72 3.29 -4.08
CA TYR A 104 -11.87 3.95 -5.38
C TYR A 104 -12.01 5.46 -5.25
N ASP A 105 -12.89 5.92 -4.36
CA ASP A 105 -13.11 7.34 -4.09
C ASP A 105 -11.83 8.04 -3.61
N SER A 106 -11.09 7.39 -2.71
CA SER A 106 -9.81 7.90 -2.20
C SER A 106 -8.77 8.07 -3.32
N ILE A 107 -8.64 7.07 -4.18
CA ILE A 107 -7.64 7.09 -5.25
C ILE A 107 -8.00 8.13 -6.32
N LEU A 108 -9.26 8.18 -6.74
CA LEU A 108 -9.73 9.19 -7.69
C LEU A 108 -9.58 10.60 -7.15
N SER A 109 -9.92 10.83 -5.87
CA SER A 109 -9.73 12.13 -5.22
C SER A 109 -8.27 12.56 -5.19
N VAL A 110 -7.34 11.62 -4.97
CA VAL A 110 -5.90 11.91 -5.04
C VAL A 110 -5.47 12.24 -6.47
N PHE A 111 -5.92 11.47 -7.47
CA PHE A 111 -5.60 11.79 -8.87
C PHE A 111 -6.11 13.17 -9.27
N ASP A 112 -7.34 13.51 -8.92
CA ASP A 112 -7.94 14.81 -9.18
C ASP A 112 -7.15 15.93 -8.51
N TYR A 113 -6.81 15.75 -7.23
CA TYR A 113 -6.00 16.71 -6.50
C TYR A 113 -4.61 16.93 -7.12
N LEU A 114 -3.90 15.85 -7.47
CA LEU A 114 -2.55 15.94 -8.04
C LEU A 114 -2.55 16.54 -9.43
N ASN A 115 -3.60 16.33 -10.23
CA ASN A 115 -3.72 16.93 -11.56
C ASN A 115 -3.81 18.47 -11.50
N LEU A 116 -4.29 19.04 -10.40
CA LEU A 116 -4.33 20.49 -10.16
C LEU A 116 -2.98 21.07 -9.69
N LYS A 117 -1.98 20.23 -9.37
CA LYS A 117 -0.67 20.65 -8.87
C LYS A 117 0.37 20.81 -9.97
N GLN A 118 1.37 21.65 -9.70
CA GLN A 118 2.57 21.75 -10.53
C GLN A 118 3.37 20.44 -10.48
N TYR A 119 4.08 20.12 -11.57
CA TYR A 119 4.76 18.83 -11.74
C TYR A 119 5.72 18.50 -10.59
N SER A 120 6.53 19.47 -10.17
CA SER A 120 7.46 19.32 -9.04
C SER A 120 6.77 19.08 -7.70
N GLU A 121 5.51 19.52 -7.54
CA GLU A 121 4.76 19.36 -6.29
C GLU A 121 4.08 17.99 -6.21
N ARG A 122 3.72 17.38 -7.35
CA ARG A 122 2.96 16.11 -7.41
C ARG A 122 3.65 14.96 -6.69
N MET A 123 4.97 14.86 -6.82
CA MET A 123 5.76 13.77 -6.21
C MET A 123 5.91 13.91 -4.69
N ASN A 124 5.53 15.06 -4.12
CA ASN A 124 5.67 15.31 -2.69
C ASN A 124 4.50 14.77 -1.88
N TYR A 125 3.61 13.97 -2.48
CA TYR A 125 2.42 13.46 -1.79
C TYR A 125 2.45 11.94 -1.67
N LYS A 126 1.98 11.46 -0.52
CA LYS A 126 1.66 10.05 -0.33
C LYS A 126 0.23 9.89 0.18
N LEU A 127 -0.48 8.94 -0.38
CA LEU A 127 -1.74 8.44 0.13
C LEU A 127 -1.46 7.29 1.09
N ILE A 128 -2.08 7.31 2.25
CA ILE A 128 -2.11 6.20 3.21
C ILE A 128 -3.55 5.74 3.29
N LEU A 129 -3.77 4.44 3.13
CA LEU A 129 -5.04 3.74 3.33
C LEU A 129 -4.84 2.74 4.46
N ASP A 130 -5.76 2.72 5.41
CA ASP A 130 -5.81 1.77 6.52
C ASP A 130 -7.14 1.04 6.48
N LEU A 131 -7.09 -0.27 6.21
CA LEU A 131 -8.23 -1.08 5.79
C LEU A 131 -8.26 -2.39 6.59
N VAL A 132 -9.46 -2.85 6.92
CA VAL A 132 -9.67 -4.21 7.47
C VAL A 132 -10.11 -5.12 6.32
N MET A 133 -9.49 -6.30 6.21
CA MET A 133 -9.77 -7.28 5.17
C MET A 133 -10.11 -8.63 5.79
N ALA A 134 -10.98 -9.37 5.11
CA ALA A 134 -11.21 -10.78 5.43
C ALA A 134 -10.03 -11.62 4.90
N HIS A 135 -9.47 -12.45 5.77
CA HIS A 135 -8.47 -13.44 5.38
C HIS A 135 -9.18 -14.72 4.90
N PRO A 136 -8.69 -15.42 3.86
CA PRO A 136 -9.36 -16.61 3.33
C PRO A 136 -9.51 -17.79 4.30
N ASN A 137 -8.76 -17.80 5.41
CA ASN A 137 -8.88 -18.79 6.50
C ASN A 137 -10.01 -18.44 7.51
N GLY A 138 -10.80 -17.39 7.25
CA GLY A 138 -11.85 -16.90 8.15
C GLY A 138 -11.40 -15.91 9.23
N SER A 139 -10.10 -15.61 9.34
CA SER A 139 -9.61 -14.54 10.22
C SER A 139 -9.72 -13.16 9.56
N PHE A 140 -9.33 -12.10 10.28
CA PHE A 140 -9.26 -10.74 9.74
C PHE A 140 -7.83 -10.24 9.77
N CYS A 141 -7.47 -9.35 8.86
CA CYS A 141 -6.22 -8.61 8.92
C CYS A 141 -6.46 -7.12 8.72
N ARG A 142 -5.55 -6.30 9.25
CA ARG A 142 -5.51 -4.87 8.99
C ARG A 142 -4.34 -4.57 8.06
N MET A 143 -4.63 -3.93 6.94
CA MET A 143 -3.66 -3.56 5.93
C MET A 143 -3.47 -2.05 5.93
N MET A 144 -2.21 -1.64 6.05
CA MET A 144 -1.78 -0.28 5.77
C MET A 144 -1.11 -0.25 4.41
N LEU A 145 -1.78 0.35 3.43
CA LEU A 145 -1.27 0.60 2.09
C LEU A 145 -0.82 2.05 1.98
N LYS A 146 0.41 2.27 1.52
CA LYS A 146 0.96 3.59 1.22
C LYS A 146 1.24 3.65 -0.26
N MET A 147 0.75 4.68 -0.92
CA MET A 147 0.96 4.90 -2.36
C MET A 147 1.55 6.29 -2.57
N MET A 148 2.56 6.38 -3.44
CA MET A 148 3.14 7.64 -3.88
C MET A 148 3.67 7.51 -5.30
N LEU A 149 3.98 8.64 -5.93
CA LEU A 149 4.62 8.64 -7.24
C LEU A 149 6.11 8.33 -7.08
N ALA A 150 6.60 7.44 -7.93
CA ALA A 150 8.02 7.17 -8.08
C ALA A 150 8.64 8.06 -9.15
N GLU A 151 7.96 8.23 -10.30
CA GLU A 151 8.40 9.05 -11.43
C GLU A 151 7.21 9.66 -12.18
N LEU A 152 7.48 10.77 -12.86
CA LEU A 152 6.59 11.37 -13.87
C LEU A 152 7.13 11.08 -15.27
N ASP A 153 6.26 11.13 -16.28
CA ASP A 153 6.69 11.11 -17.67
C ASP A 153 7.30 12.46 -18.09
N ARG A 154 7.74 12.55 -19.36
CA ARG A 154 8.35 13.76 -19.92
C ARG A 154 7.42 14.97 -19.99
N ASP A 155 6.11 14.75 -19.96
CA ASP A 155 5.09 15.79 -19.99
C ASP A 155 4.57 16.12 -18.59
N GLY A 156 5.10 15.50 -17.53
CA GLY A 156 4.68 15.69 -16.15
C GLY A 156 3.44 14.90 -15.73
N LYS A 157 2.99 13.93 -16.54
CA LYS A 157 1.94 12.96 -16.18
C LYS A 157 2.52 11.89 -15.25
N LEU A 158 1.63 11.20 -14.55
CA LEU A 158 1.95 10.20 -13.55
C LEU A 158 2.40 8.93 -14.28
N TRP A 159 3.64 8.47 -14.07
CA TRP A 159 4.15 7.32 -14.82
C TRP A 159 4.35 6.10 -13.93
N LEU A 160 5.23 6.20 -12.94
CA LEU A 160 5.53 5.09 -12.05
C LEU A 160 4.92 5.35 -10.67
N MET A 161 4.20 4.37 -10.15
CA MET A 161 3.62 4.42 -8.81
C MET A 161 4.34 3.44 -7.89
N LEU A 162 4.73 3.91 -6.70
CA LEU A 162 5.28 3.10 -5.62
C LEU A 162 4.18 2.79 -4.61
N GLY A 163 3.88 1.50 -4.45
CA GLY A 163 3.08 0.96 -3.37
C GLY A 163 3.97 0.36 -2.27
N ASN A 164 3.59 0.56 -1.02
CA ASN A 164 4.15 -0.12 0.13
C ASN A 164 3.02 -0.67 0.99
N VAL A 165 3.10 -1.94 1.37
CA VAL A 165 2.05 -2.63 2.11
C VAL A 165 2.61 -3.22 3.40
N ASN A 166 1.90 -2.96 4.49
CA ASN A 166 2.08 -3.65 5.76
C ASN A 166 0.76 -4.32 6.14
N VAL A 167 0.82 -5.59 6.56
CA VAL A 167 -0.36 -6.35 7.00
C VAL A 167 -0.13 -6.84 8.42
N THR A 168 -1.16 -6.71 9.26
CA THR A 168 -1.18 -7.21 10.63
C THR A 168 -2.38 -8.13 10.82
N LEU A 169 -2.15 -9.38 11.24
CA LEU A 169 -3.24 -10.27 11.60
C LEU A 169 -3.99 -9.77 12.85
N LEU A 170 -5.31 -9.90 12.82
CA LEU A 170 -6.17 -9.53 13.93
C LEU A 170 -6.73 -10.79 14.59
N LYS A 171 -6.77 -10.78 15.93
CA LYS A 171 -7.40 -11.86 16.71
C LYS A 171 -8.93 -11.88 16.58
N LYS A 172 -9.54 -10.74 16.24
CA LYS A 172 -10.97 -10.55 16.03
C LYS A 172 -11.18 -9.46 14.98
N ALA A 173 -12.38 -9.42 14.39
CA ALA A 173 -12.76 -8.30 13.53
C ALA A 173 -12.57 -6.98 14.30
N ASP A 174 -11.89 -6.04 13.67
CA ASP A 174 -11.73 -4.67 14.13
C ASP A 174 -12.88 -3.86 13.52
N ASP A 175 -13.65 -3.18 14.37
CA ASP A 175 -14.83 -2.40 13.99
C ASP A 175 -14.49 -0.98 13.55
N ARG A 176 -13.22 -0.59 13.66
CA ARG A 176 -12.75 0.72 13.18
C ARG A 176 -13.00 0.85 11.68
N PRO A 177 -13.61 1.96 11.23
CA PRO A 177 -13.85 2.19 9.81
C PRO A 177 -12.53 2.33 9.03
N PRO A 178 -12.56 2.13 7.71
CA PRO A 178 -11.42 2.43 6.86
C PRO A 178 -11.04 3.91 6.99
N GLN A 179 -9.75 4.18 6.97
CA GLN A 179 -9.20 5.53 7.08
C GLN A 179 -8.25 5.82 5.93
N HIS A 180 -8.21 7.09 5.53
CA HIS A 180 -7.25 7.56 4.55
C HIS A 180 -6.57 8.84 5.02
N GLN A 181 -5.43 9.13 4.42
CA GLN A 181 -4.77 10.42 4.54
C GLN A 181 -3.91 10.65 3.31
N LEU A 182 -4.16 11.74 2.59
CA LEU A 182 -3.19 12.29 1.68
C LEU A 182 -2.30 13.24 2.48
N MET A 183 -0.98 13.10 2.39
CA MET A 183 -0.03 13.94 3.12
C MET A 183 1.09 14.39 2.21
N ASN A 184 1.45 15.68 2.30
CA ASN A 184 2.67 16.20 1.72
C ASN A 184 3.87 15.75 2.56
N ILE A 185 4.80 14.99 1.99
CA ILE A 185 5.93 14.36 2.70
C ILE A 185 6.95 15.38 3.22
N ASN A 186 7.10 16.51 2.53
CA ASN A 186 8.06 17.55 2.90
C ASN A 186 7.53 18.41 4.06
N THR A 187 6.27 18.83 3.96
CA THR A 187 5.66 19.73 4.95
C THR A 187 4.94 19.01 6.08
N ARG A 188 4.70 17.70 5.94
CA ARG A 188 3.86 16.87 6.84
C ARG A 188 2.41 17.33 6.95
N LYS A 189 1.95 18.23 6.07
CA LYS A 189 0.56 18.70 6.05
C LYS A 189 -0.35 17.68 5.39
N GLY A 190 -1.45 17.35 6.07
CA GLY A 190 -2.52 16.51 5.54
C GLY A 190 -3.40 17.30 4.56
N VAL A 191 -3.97 16.59 3.59
CA VAL A 191 -5.01 17.06 2.68
C VAL A 191 -6.27 16.25 3.00
N PHE A 192 -7.39 16.96 3.19
CA PHE A 192 -8.68 16.36 3.50
C PHE A 192 -9.62 16.51 2.30
N PHE A 193 -10.36 15.45 1.99
CA PHE A 193 -11.35 15.44 0.92
C PHE A 193 -12.76 15.53 1.51
N GLU A 194 -13.42 16.68 1.33
CA GLU A 194 -14.73 16.99 1.94
C GLU A 194 -15.86 16.03 1.53
N HIS A 195 -15.77 15.43 0.33
CA HIS A 195 -16.82 14.56 -0.21
C HIS A 195 -16.89 13.17 0.45
N SER A 196 -15.91 12.84 1.28
CA SER A 196 -15.85 11.56 1.95
C SER A 196 -16.64 11.58 3.26
N ALA A 197 -17.96 11.73 3.17
CA ALA A 197 -18.89 11.93 4.30
C ALA A 197 -18.90 10.81 5.38
N ASN A 198 -18.04 9.79 5.26
CA ASN A 198 -17.81 8.75 6.27
C ASN A 198 -16.32 8.49 6.55
N CYS A 199 -15.40 9.31 6.05
CA CYS A 199 -13.97 9.19 6.31
C CYS A 199 -13.62 9.77 7.66
N GLN A 200 -13.17 8.92 8.56
CA GLN A 200 -12.41 9.36 9.72
C GLN A 200 -10.97 9.61 9.25
N PRO A 201 -10.38 10.78 9.53
CA PRO A 201 -8.98 11.00 9.22
C PRO A 201 -8.11 10.04 10.05
N LEU A 202 -6.95 9.65 9.51
CA LEU A 202 -5.94 8.92 10.29
C LEU A 202 -5.57 9.77 11.52
N THR A 203 -5.96 9.31 12.71
CA THR A 203 -5.54 9.94 13.96
C THR A 203 -4.05 9.62 14.20
N SER A 204 -3.34 10.56 14.82
CA SER A 204 -1.88 10.57 15.04
C SER A 204 -1.30 9.30 15.70
N ILE A 205 -2.15 8.43 16.25
CA ILE A 205 -1.77 7.20 16.95
C ILE A 205 -1.25 6.11 15.98
N THR A 206 -1.55 6.20 14.69
CA THR A 206 -1.25 5.13 13.71
C THR A 206 0.07 5.30 12.96
N LEU A 207 0.71 6.46 13.02
CA LEU A 207 1.98 6.74 12.32
C LEU A 207 3.22 6.32 13.12
N ASP A 208 3.13 6.29 14.45
CA ASP A 208 4.26 6.03 15.36
C ASP A 208 4.22 4.63 16.03
N SER A 209 3.26 3.78 15.69
CA SER A 209 3.09 2.46 16.29
C SER A 209 3.38 1.31 15.33
N ILE A 210 4.60 1.27 14.77
CA ILE A 210 5.23 0.00 14.42
C ILE A 210 6.36 -0.22 15.43
N PRO A 211 6.16 -1.01 16.50
CA PRO A 211 7.21 -1.25 17.47
C PRO A 211 8.32 -2.10 16.83
N ILE A 212 9.44 -1.47 16.49
CA ILE A 212 10.73 -2.15 16.23
C ILE A 212 11.21 -2.89 17.51
N SER A 213 10.65 -2.59 18.67
CA SER A 213 11.13 -3.04 19.98
C SER A 213 10.59 -4.38 20.51
N GLN A 214 9.71 -5.11 19.79
CA GLN A 214 9.25 -6.43 20.28
C GLN A 214 10.03 -7.65 19.77
N LYS A 215 11.01 -7.48 18.86
CA LYS A 215 11.83 -8.62 18.38
C LYS A 215 13.16 -8.83 19.11
N ILE A 216 13.60 -7.92 19.98
CA ILE A 216 14.89 -8.05 20.68
C ILE A 216 14.80 -8.84 22.00
N LYS A 217 13.61 -8.95 22.62
CA LYS A 217 13.46 -9.69 23.90
C LYS A 217 13.34 -11.22 23.75
N ASN A 218 13.08 -11.74 22.55
CA ASN A 218 12.89 -13.17 22.34
C ASN A 218 14.09 -13.86 21.64
N ALA A 219 15.13 -13.11 21.24
CA ALA A 219 16.35 -13.66 20.66
C ALA A 219 17.46 -13.96 21.69
N THR A 220 17.29 -13.58 22.96
CA THR A 220 18.27 -13.80 24.05
C THR A 220 17.94 -14.99 24.95
N LYS A 221 16.95 -15.82 24.60
CA LYS A 221 16.72 -17.11 25.25
C LYS A 221 16.80 -18.24 24.24
N SER A 222 18.02 -18.56 23.82
CA SER A 222 18.35 -19.90 23.31
C SER A 222 18.95 -20.73 24.46
N PRO A 223 18.53 -21.99 24.66
CA PRO A 223 19.08 -22.85 25.69
C PRO A 223 20.54 -23.19 25.36
N ARG A 224 21.44 -23.02 26.32
CA ARG A 224 22.78 -23.62 26.23
C ARG A 224 22.62 -25.12 26.37
N HIS A 225 22.84 -25.84 25.28
CA HIS A 225 23.44 -27.16 25.36
C HIS A 225 24.83 -27.01 26.00
N GLN A 226 25.08 -27.76 27.08
CA GLN A 226 26.43 -28.20 27.41
C GLN A 226 26.38 -29.72 27.60
N ASP A 227 27.09 -30.39 26.71
CA ASP A 227 27.42 -31.80 26.76
C ASP A 227 28.36 -32.11 27.94
N SER A 228 28.16 -33.33 28.44
CA SER A 228 29.07 -34.24 29.15
C SER A 228 30.54 -33.85 29.35
N GLN A 229 31.04 -34.07 30.58
CA GLN A 229 32.12 -35.04 30.95
C GLN A 229 32.31 -35.02 32.49
N ARG A 230 32.03 -36.14 33.18
CA ARG A 230 32.95 -37.16 33.74
C ARG A 230 33.79 -36.75 34.97
N ASN A 231 33.56 -37.52 36.04
CA ASN A 231 34.43 -37.95 37.16
C ASN A 231 35.07 -36.90 38.09
N GLU A 232 34.78 -37.00 39.41
CA GLU A 232 35.71 -37.55 40.42
C GLU A 232 35.07 -37.60 41.83
N TYR A 233 35.46 -38.66 42.57
CA TYR A 233 35.16 -39.11 43.95
C TYR A 233 33.79 -39.74 44.25
#